data_AF-A0A523G308-F1
#
_entry.id   AF-A0A523G308-F1
#
_cell.length_a   1.000
_cell.length_b   1.000
_cell.length_c   1.000
_cell.angle_alpha   90.00
_cell.angle_beta   90.00
_cell.angle_gamma   90.00
#
_symmetry.space_group_name_H-M   'P 1'
#
loop_
_entity.id
_entity.type
_entity.pdbx_description
1 polymer ?
#
loop_
_entity_poly.entity_id
_entity_poly.type
_entity_poly.pdbx_seq_one_letter_code
_entity_poly.pdbx_strand_id
1 'polypeptide(L)'
;MTRAEAADTFETTFTYLVDTGEKPVTYTNLPEQEKENPGTYETRSHTVTDARPMADTLDLDREGFALAPHETRVTDFYDEDQLENIYKPELERLVMEQTGAKRVVVFDLTLRAQDEDIQKARGVRSPVKRVHNDYTERSAPRRVRDLMPADEAEDLLTRRFAIINVWRPMFGPLESKPLALLDARSIAPDDLIATERRSKDRIGEVQHVTFNPDHRWYYFPRQLLNETVLIKCYDSELDGRARFAAHTAIDDPNTPANARPRESIEARTFVFF
;
A
#
# COMPACT_ATOMS: atom_id res chain seq x y z
N MET A 1 -24.97 22.69 -12.39
CA MET A 1 -24.76 21.25 -12.68
C MET A 1 -23.54 21.15 -13.58
N THR A 2 -22.37 21.01 -12.98
CA THR A 2 -21.13 20.73 -13.70
C THR A 2 -21.23 19.31 -14.25
N ARG A 3 -21.10 19.19 -15.57
CA ARG A 3 -21.02 17.91 -16.27
C ARG A 3 -19.70 17.29 -15.80
N ALA A 4 -19.74 16.17 -15.08
CA ALA A 4 -18.53 15.43 -14.76
C ALA A 4 -17.85 15.08 -16.10
N GLU A 5 -16.65 15.62 -16.33
CA GLU A 5 -15.82 15.16 -17.43
C GLU A 5 -15.57 13.67 -17.22
N ALA A 6 -15.66 12.89 -18.30
CA ALA A 6 -15.38 11.46 -18.21
C ALA A 6 -13.94 11.30 -17.75
N ALA A 7 -13.72 10.52 -16.69
CA ALA A 7 -12.37 10.24 -16.21
C ALA A 7 -11.60 9.52 -17.32
N ASP A 8 -10.37 9.97 -17.59
CA ASP A 8 -9.49 9.32 -18.56
C ASP A 8 -9.14 7.91 -18.08
N THR A 9 -9.06 6.97 -19.01
CA THR A 9 -8.77 5.56 -18.72
C THR A 9 -7.76 4.99 -19.71
N PHE A 10 -6.97 4.00 -19.29
CA PHE A 10 -6.17 3.20 -20.21
C PHE A 10 -6.11 1.73 -19.78
N GLU A 11 -5.74 0.86 -20.71
CA GLU A 11 -5.49 -0.56 -20.43
C GLU A 11 -4.04 -0.77 -20.00
N THR A 12 -3.84 -1.51 -18.91
CA THR A 12 -2.53 -1.99 -18.49
C THR A 12 -2.61 -3.39 -17.92
N THR A 13 -1.47 -3.94 -17.53
CA THR A 13 -1.36 -5.31 -17.02
C THR A 13 -1.08 -5.33 -15.53
N PHE A 14 -1.69 -6.31 -14.87
CA PHE A 14 -1.57 -6.57 -13.44
C PHE A 14 -1.13 -8.02 -13.23
N THR A 15 -0.23 -8.24 -12.27
CA THR A 15 0.21 -9.59 -11.90
C THR A 15 -0.62 -10.10 -10.72
N TYR A 16 -1.59 -10.96 -11.01
CA TYR A 16 -2.47 -11.61 -10.03
C TYR A 16 -1.92 -12.97 -9.61
N LEU A 17 -2.29 -13.41 -8.40
CA LEU A 17 -2.07 -14.77 -7.96
C LEU A 17 -3.10 -15.69 -8.64
N VAL A 18 -2.67 -16.86 -9.10
CA VAL A 18 -3.58 -17.94 -9.51
C VAL A 18 -4.02 -18.69 -8.26
N ASP A 19 -5.31 -18.68 -7.95
CA ASP A 19 -5.84 -19.47 -6.86
C ASP A 19 -5.84 -20.97 -7.23
N THR A 20 -4.90 -21.71 -6.63
CA THR A 20 -4.79 -23.16 -6.78
C THR A 20 -5.49 -23.92 -5.65
N GLY A 21 -6.14 -23.23 -4.72
CA GLY A 21 -6.66 -23.78 -3.46
C GLY A 21 -5.58 -24.07 -2.41
N GLU A 22 -4.30 -23.82 -2.73
CA GLU A 22 -3.18 -23.99 -1.81
C GLU A 22 -2.64 -22.63 -1.36
N LYS A 23 -2.45 -22.47 -0.05
CA LYS A 23 -1.91 -21.23 0.52
C LYS A 23 -0.45 -21.02 0.08
N PRO A 24 -0.09 -19.90 -0.56
CA PRO A 24 1.31 -19.63 -0.90
C PRO A 24 2.17 -19.40 0.35
N VAL A 25 3.39 -19.92 0.31
CA VAL A 25 4.42 -19.80 1.35
C VAL A 25 5.75 -19.43 0.70
N THR A 26 6.28 -18.27 1.08
CA THR A 26 7.61 -17.80 0.67
C THR A 26 8.54 -17.76 1.88
N TYR A 27 9.81 -18.07 1.68
CA TYR A 27 10.82 -17.99 2.73
C TYR A 27 11.73 -16.78 2.49
N THR A 28 12.14 -16.13 3.57
CA THR A 28 13.11 -15.04 3.55
C THR A 28 14.29 -15.45 4.42
N ASN A 29 15.47 -15.58 3.80
CA ASN A 29 16.76 -15.85 4.45
C ASN A 29 16.82 -17.17 5.27
N LEU A 30 16.35 -18.29 4.72
CA LEU A 30 16.49 -19.63 5.34
C LEU A 30 17.32 -20.60 4.47
N PRO A 31 17.93 -21.64 5.07
CA PRO A 31 18.58 -22.72 4.33
C PRO A 31 17.58 -23.48 3.44
N GLU A 32 18.08 -23.97 2.31
CA GLU A 32 17.43 -24.58 1.13
C GLU A 32 16.53 -25.82 1.38
N GLN A 33 16.18 -26.14 2.63
CA GLN A 33 15.64 -27.44 3.03
C GLN A 33 14.10 -27.52 3.13
N GLU A 34 13.37 -26.40 3.02
CA GLU A 34 11.90 -26.39 2.99
C GLU A 34 11.38 -26.21 1.55
N LYS A 35 10.33 -26.97 1.18
CA LYS A 35 9.69 -26.82 -0.13
C LYS A 35 8.98 -25.47 -0.19
N GLU A 36 9.48 -24.56 -1.03
CA GLU A 36 8.80 -23.30 -1.32
C GLU A 36 7.53 -23.54 -2.14
N ASN A 37 6.47 -22.81 -1.83
CA ASN A 37 5.33 -22.64 -2.72
C ASN A 37 5.06 -21.14 -2.86
N PRO A 38 5.84 -20.41 -3.68
CA PRO A 38 5.71 -18.96 -3.78
C PRO A 38 4.36 -18.50 -4.37
N GLY A 39 3.51 -19.43 -4.80
CA GLY A 39 2.31 -19.20 -5.58
C GLY A 39 2.63 -19.13 -7.07
N THR A 40 1.63 -19.49 -7.88
CA THR A 40 1.67 -19.26 -9.33
C THR A 40 1.04 -17.90 -9.61
N TYR A 41 1.61 -17.11 -10.52
CA TYR A 41 1.08 -15.80 -10.88
C TYR A 41 0.79 -15.74 -12.37
N GLU A 42 -0.23 -14.98 -12.73
CA GLU A 42 -0.59 -14.70 -14.11
C GLU A 42 -0.69 -13.19 -14.35
N THR A 43 -0.49 -12.79 -15.59
CA THR A 43 -0.64 -11.40 -16.01
C THR A 43 -1.98 -11.23 -16.71
N ARG A 44 -2.80 -10.31 -16.23
CA ARG A 44 -4.12 -9.99 -16.79
C ARG A 44 -4.24 -8.51 -17.07
N SER A 45 -4.92 -8.16 -18.14
CA SER A 45 -5.20 -6.76 -18.45
C SER A 45 -6.43 -6.25 -17.70
N HIS A 46 -6.39 -4.99 -17.29
CA HIS A 46 -7.54 -4.25 -16.78
C HIS A 46 -7.45 -2.79 -17.20
N THR A 47 -8.63 -2.17 -17.29
CA THR A 47 -8.77 -0.72 -17.34
C THR A 47 -8.37 -0.11 -16.01
N VAL A 48 -7.52 0.91 -16.03
CA VAL A 48 -7.22 1.78 -14.90
C VAL A 48 -7.76 3.18 -15.18
N THR A 49 -8.37 3.79 -14.17
CA THR A 49 -9.06 5.08 -14.26
C THR A 49 -8.28 6.18 -13.55
N ASP A 50 -8.13 7.33 -14.20
CA ASP A 50 -7.62 8.55 -13.57
C ASP A 50 -8.57 8.99 -12.44
N ALA A 51 -8.06 8.97 -11.21
CA ALA A 51 -8.80 9.33 -10.02
C ALA A 51 -8.80 10.83 -9.71
N ARG A 52 -8.02 11.66 -10.43
CA ARG A 52 -7.94 13.11 -10.22
C ARG A 52 -9.30 13.80 -10.21
N PRO A 53 -10.23 13.53 -11.16
CA PRO A 53 -11.53 14.22 -11.18
C PRO A 53 -12.43 13.91 -9.98
N MET A 54 -12.15 12.83 -9.25
CA MET A 54 -12.93 12.38 -8.10
C MET A 54 -12.14 12.41 -6.79
N ALA A 55 -10.93 12.97 -6.78
CA ALA A 55 -9.99 12.90 -5.66
C ALA A 55 -10.62 13.37 -4.33
N ASP A 56 -11.36 14.49 -4.36
CA ASP A 56 -12.01 15.08 -3.17
C ASP A 56 -13.20 14.26 -2.65
N THR A 57 -13.63 13.22 -3.37
CA THR A 57 -14.76 12.37 -2.98
C THR A 57 -14.33 11.00 -2.48
N LEU A 58 -13.09 10.58 -2.76
CA LEU A 58 -12.55 9.28 -2.35
C LEU A 58 -12.39 9.21 -0.84
N ASP A 59 -12.72 8.07 -0.26
CA ASP A 59 -12.79 7.89 1.18
C ASP A 59 -12.21 6.55 1.64
N LEU A 60 -11.49 6.58 2.78
CA LEU A 60 -10.86 5.39 3.36
C LEU A 60 -11.86 4.34 3.82
N ASP A 61 -13.06 4.71 4.27
CA ASP A 61 -14.13 3.79 4.67
C ASP A 61 -14.92 3.26 3.47
N ARG A 62 -14.85 3.91 2.29
CA ARG A 62 -15.59 3.49 1.10
C ARG A 62 -14.72 2.80 0.03
N GLU A 63 -13.74 3.50 -0.53
CA GLU A 63 -12.84 2.94 -1.55
C GLU A 63 -11.63 2.22 -0.92
N GLY A 64 -11.32 2.51 0.33
CA GLY A 64 -10.12 2.00 1.01
C GLY A 64 -8.87 2.81 0.71
N PHE A 65 -8.98 3.92 -0.03
CA PHE A 65 -7.88 4.84 -0.30
C PHE A 65 -8.38 6.27 -0.50
N ALA A 66 -7.50 7.25 -0.28
CA ALA A 66 -7.78 8.67 -0.50
C ALA A 66 -6.49 9.41 -0.90
N LEU A 67 -6.63 10.51 -1.66
CA LEU A 67 -5.53 11.44 -1.91
C LEU A 67 -5.60 12.58 -0.88
N ALA A 68 -4.49 12.89 -0.23
CA ALA A 68 -4.38 14.00 0.70
C ALA A 68 -3.21 14.91 0.34
N PRO A 69 -3.39 16.25 0.39
CA PRO A 69 -2.27 17.18 0.32
C PRO A 69 -1.45 17.08 1.60
N HIS A 70 -0.13 17.07 1.46
CA HIS A 70 0.79 17.08 2.60
C HIS A 70 2.12 17.69 2.20
N GLU A 71 2.39 18.90 2.68
CA GLU A 71 3.73 19.51 2.59
C GLU A 71 4.65 18.90 3.64
N THR A 72 5.88 18.57 3.26
CA THR A 72 6.89 18.04 4.18
C THR A 72 8.11 18.93 4.24
N ARG A 73 8.72 19.03 5.42
CA ARG A 73 10.01 19.70 5.60
C ARG A 73 11.21 18.79 5.28
N VAL A 74 10.98 17.50 5.00
CA VAL A 74 12.03 16.57 4.60
C VAL A 74 12.62 17.01 3.26
N THR A 75 13.95 17.14 3.24
CA THR A 75 14.73 17.48 2.04
C THR A 75 15.47 16.28 1.46
N ASP A 76 15.78 15.28 2.28
CA ASP A 76 16.37 14.01 1.84
C ASP A 76 15.63 12.85 2.51
N PHE A 77 14.93 12.04 1.73
CA PHE A 77 14.21 10.87 2.22
C PHE A 77 15.13 9.68 2.52
N TYR A 78 16.43 9.78 2.24
CA TYR A 78 17.43 8.81 2.67
C TYR A 78 18.13 9.20 3.98
N ASP A 79 17.79 10.35 4.55
CA ASP A 79 18.30 10.82 5.84
C ASP A 79 17.41 10.30 6.98
N GLU A 80 17.92 9.33 7.73
CA GLU A 80 17.19 8.69 8.85
C GLU A 80 16.79 9.70 9.94
N ASP A 81 17.61 10.72 10.20
CA ASP A 81 17.29 11.73 11.21
C ASP A 81 16.12 12.62 10.77
N GLN A 82 16.04 12.96 9.47
CA GLN A 82 14.89 13.68 8.92
C GLN A 82 13.65 12.80 8.92
N LEU A 83 13.77 11.52 8.57
CA LEU A 83 12.64 10.60 8.60
C LEU A 83 12.08 10.45 10.03
N GLU A 84 12.95 10.28 11.02
CA GLU A 84 12.53 10.08 12.41
C GLU A 84 11.96 11.36 13.04
N ASN A 85 12.66 12.48 12.92
CA ASN A 85 12.37 13.69 13.69
C ASN A 85 11.46 14.69 12.97
N ILE A 86 11.24 14.51 11.66
CA ILE A 86 10.40 15.40 10.84
C ILE A 86 9.27 14.59 10.21
N TYR A 87 9.61 13.57 9.42
CA TYR A 87 8.61 12.89 8.59
C TYR A 87 7.58 12.12 9.42
N LYS A 88 8.02 11.29 10.38
CA LYS A 88 7.10 10.51 11.22
C LYS A 88 6.11 11.41 11.98
N PRO A 89 6.51 12.47 12.71
CA PRO A 89 5.57 13.37 13.36
C PRO A 89 4.61 14.07 12.38
N GLU A 90 5.09 14.46 11.21
CA GLU A 90 4.24 15.05 10.17
C GLU A 90 3.15 14.08 9.70
N LEU A 91 3.52 12.80 9.45
CA LEU A 91 2.59 11.76 9.03
C LEU A 91 1.61 11.35 10.13
N GLU A 92 2.03 11.27 11.39
CA GLU A 92 1.13 10.97 12.51
C GLU A 92 0.02 12.02 12.58
N ARG A 93 0.38 13.31 12.47
CA ARG A 93 -0.59 14.41 12.42
C ARG A 93 -1.51 14.30 11.20
N LEU A 94 -0.95 14.09 10.00
CA LEU A 94 -1.75 13.93 8.77
C LEU A 94 -2.79 12.83 8.95
N VAL A 95 -2.37 11.63 9.37
CA VAL A 95 -3.28 10.50 9.50
C VAL A 95 -4.31 10.74 10.61
N MET A 96 -3.95 11.37 11.73
CA MET A 96 -4.92 11.77 12.75
C MET A 96 -5.98 12.72 12.18
N GLU A 97 -5.57 13.75 11.42
CA GLU A 97 -6.49 14.70 10.79
C GLU A 97 -7.42 14.04 9.77
N GLN A 98 -6.90 13.11 8.97
CA GLN A 98 -7.68 12.41 7.92
C GLN A 98 -8.64 11.35 8.48
N THR A 99 -8.39 10.84 9.68
CA THR A 99 -9.14 9.69 10.23
C THR A 99 -9.95 10.00 11.48
N GLY A 100 -9.64 11.09 12.18
CA GLY A 100 -10.18 11.37 13.51
C GLY A 100 -9.63 10.45 14.62
N ALA A 101 -8.53 9.75 14.36
CA ALA A 101 -7.88 8.88 15.34
C ALA A 101 -7.33 9.66 16.53
N LYS A 102 -7.26 9.00 17.69
CA LYS A 102 -6.69 9.57 18.93
C LYS A 102 -5.19 9.36 19.04
N ARG A 103 -4.67 8.33 18.36
CA ARG A 103 -3.24 8.04 18.32
C ARG A 103 -2.89 7.39 16.98
N VAL A 104 -1.82 7.89 16.39
CA VAL A 104 -1.17 7.27 15.25
C VAL A 104 0.26 6.96 15.63
N VAL A 105 0.78 5.80 15.20
CA VAL A 105 2.18 5.41 15.39
C VAL A 105 2.74 4.98 14.05
N VAL A 106 3.75 5.69 13.54
CA VAL A 106 4.49 5.26 12.33
C VAL A 106 5.52 4.22 12.73
N PHE A 107 5.32 2.97 12.32
CA PHE A 107 6.14 1.85 12.78
C PHE A 107 7.08 1.27 11.73
N ASP A 108 6.92 1.64 10.46
CA ASP A 108 7.76 1.17 9.36
C ASP A 108 7.81 2.20 8.24
N LEU A 109 9.00 2.41 7.68
CA LEU A 109 9.23 3.23 6.49
C LEU A 109 9.90 2.34 5.44
N THR A 110 9.24 2.18 4.29
CA THR A 110 9.74 1.38 3.18
C THR A 110 10.04 2.28 1.98
N LEU A 111 11.32 2.36 1.62
CA LEU A 111 11.77 3.05 0.41
C LEU A 111 11.87 2.08 -0.77
N ARG A 112 11.51 2.56 -1.97
CA ARG A 112 11.61 1.81 -3.22
C ARG A 112 12.11 2.69 -4.35
N ALA A 113 13.00 2.15 -5.17
CA ALA A 113 13.54 2.81 -6.35
C ALA A 113 13.41 1.90 -7.58
N GLN A 114 13.02 2.47 -8.72
CA GLN A 114 12.96 1.77 -10.00
C GLN A 114 14.37 1.54 -10.58
N ASP A 115 15.28 2.50 -10.41
CA ASP A 115 16.65 2.43 -10.92
C ASP A 115 17.49 1.40 -10.14
N GLU A 116 18.22 0.53 -10.84
CA GLU A 116 18.98 -0.56 -10.22
C GLU A 116 20.24 -0.08 -9.49
N ASP A 117 20.86 1.01 -9.95
CA ASP A 117 22.07 1.54 -9.33
C ASP A 117 21.70 2.26 -8.03
N ILE A 118 20.57 2.97 -7.99
CA ILE A 118 20.00 3.50 -6.74
C ILE A 118 19.64 2.36 -5.78
N GLN A 119 19.01 1.29 -6.27
CA GLN A 119 18.70 0.10 -5.45
C GLN A 119 19.95 -0.45 -4.76
N LYS A 120 21.04 -0.64 -5.51
CA LYS A 120 22.32 -1.14 -4.98
C LYS A 120 22.97 -0.13 -4.02
N ALA A 121 23.02 1.14 -4.39
CA ALA A 121 23.70 2.18 -3.62
C ALA A 121 23.00 2.51 -2.30
N ARG A 122 21.66 2.44 -2.26
CA ARG A 122 20.83 2.77 -1.09
C ARG A 122 20.28 1.56 -0.34
N GLY A 123 20.51 0.34 -0.85
CA GLY A 123 19.98 -0.88 -0.24
C GLY A 123 18.45 -1.00 -0.30
N VAL A 124 17.81 -0.36 -1.28
CA VAL A 124 16.35 -0.35 -1.46
C VAL A 124 15.90 -1.35 -2.52
N ARG A 125 14.60 -1.66 -2.56
CA ARG A 125 14.01 -2.64 -3.49
C ARG A 125 13.22 -1.97 -4.61
N SER A 126 12.98 -2.71 -5.69
CA SER A 126 12.10 -2.27 -6.77
C SER A 126 10.63 -2.12 -6.34
N PRO A 127 9.82 -1.29 -7.04
CA PRO A 127 8.37 -1.26 -6.89
C PRO A 127 7.72 -2.64 -7.08
N VAL A 128 6.75 -2.99 -6.23
CA VAL A 128 6.05 -4.29 -6.30
C VAL A 128 5.09 -4.29 -7.47
N LYS A 129 5.18 -5.30 -8.36
CA LYS A 129 4.24 -5.51 -9.48
C LYS A 129 3.11 -6.51 -9.21
N ARG A 130 3.25 -7.33 -8.15
CA ARG A 130 2.22 -8.27 -7.73
C ARG A 130 1.11 -7.53 -7.00
N VAL A 131 -0.14 -7.80 -7.35
CA VAL A 131 -1.28 -7.22 -6.65
C VAL A 131 -1.35 -7.78 -5.23
N HIS A 132 -1.35 -6.89 -4.24
CA HIS A 132 -1.29 -7.28 -2.83
C HIS A 132 -1.99 -6.30 -1.91
N ASN A 133 -2.37 -6.81 -0.73
CA ASN A 133 -2.64 -6.04 0.48
C ASN A 133 -1.65 -6.49 1.58
N ASP A 134 -1.21 -5.56 2.42
CA ASP A 134 -0.08 -5.81 3.33
C ASP A 134 -0.43 -6.65 4.57
N TYR A 135 -1.71 -6.79 4.91
CA TYR A 135 -2.13 -7.40 6.17
C TYR A 135 -3.31 -8.35 6.02
N THR A 136 -3.42 -9.29 6.96
CA THR A 136 -4.59 -10.17 7.13
C THR A 136 -5.22 -9.91 8.48
N GLU A 137 -6.41 -10.50 8.69
CA GLU A 137 -7.04 -10.62 10.01
C GLU A 137 -6.11 -11.15 11.09
N ARG A 138 -5.17 -12.01 10.70
CA ARG A 138 -4.20 -12.62 11.61
C ARG A 138 -2.97 -11.73 11.80
N SER A 139 -2.42 -11.18 10.72
CA SER A 139 -1.14 -10.47 10.78
C SER A 139 -1.25 -9.05 11.32
N ALA A 140 -2.38 -8.35 11.12
CA ALA A 140 -2.54 -6.99 11.63
C ALA A 140 -2.52 -6.93 13.17
N PRO A 141 -3.38 -7.66 13.93
CA PRO A 141 -3.31 -7.67 15.39
C PRO A 141 -1.99 -8.22 15.91
N ARG A 142 -1.40 -9.19 15.22
CA ARG A 142 -0.06 -9.71 15.57
C ARG A 142 1.00 -8.61 15.45
N ARG A 143 0.93 -7.77 14.42
CA ARG A 143 1.90 -6.69 14.24
C ARG A 143 1.83 -5.65 15.36
N VAL A 144 0.64 -5.37 15.89
CA VAL A 144 0.47 -4.56 17.11
C VAL A 144 1.18 -5.20 18.29
N ARG A 145 0.96 -6.50 18.55
CA ARG A 145 1.65 -7.25 19.62
C ARG A 145 3.16 -7.33 19.45
N ASP A 146 3.65 -7.39 18.21
CA ASP A 146 5.08 -7.44 17.91
C ASP A 146 5.80 -6.12 18.23
N LEU A 147 5.11 -4.98 18.24
CA LEU A 147 5.72 -3.65 18.23
C LEU A 147 5.31 -2.73 19.39
N MET A 148 4.12 -2.94 19.95
CA MET A 148 3.65 -2.18 21.11
C MET A 148 4.08 -2.88 22.42
N PRO A 149 4.25 -2.14 23.53
CA PRO A 149 4.43 -2.74 24.85
C PRO A 149 3.34 -3.77 25.15
N ALA A 150 3.70 -4.90 25.76
CA ALA A 150 2.80 -6.06 25.85
C ALA A 150 1.49 -5.78 26.61
N ASP A 151 1.55 -5.00 27.69
CA ASP A 151 0.39 -4.56 28.47
C ASP A 151 -0.48 -3.58 27.67
N GLU A 152 0.14 -2.66 26.93
CA GLU A 152 -0.54 -1.70 26.08
C GLU A 152 -1.19 -2.36 24.84
N ALA A 153 -0.51 -3.33 24.22
CA ALA A 153 -0.97 -3.99 23.00
C ALA A 153 -2.33 -4.67 23.17
N GLU A 154 -2.52 -5.42 24.26
CA GLU A 154 -3.80 -6.10 24.51
C GLU A 154 -4.93 -5.10 24.80
N ASP A 155 -4.66 -4.00 25.51
CA ASP A 155 -5.66 -2.94 25.74
C ASP A 155 -6.02 -2.23 24.42
N LEU A 156 -5.05 -1.88 23.58
CA LEU A 156 -5.28 -1.27 22.27
C LEU A 156 -6.13 -2.16 21.36
N LEU A 157 -5.89 -3.47 21.36
CA LEU A 157 -6.62 -4.44 20.55
C LEU A 157 -8.05 -4.73 21.03
N THR A 158 -8.44 -4.22 22.21
CA THR A 158 -9.85 -4.27 22.66
C THR A 158 -10.73 -3.21 22.01
N ARG A 159 -10.12 -2.22 21.34
CA ARG A 159 -10.80 -1.10 20.68
C ARG A 159 -10.58 -1.17 19.17
N ARG A 160 -11.31 -0.33 18.43
CA ARG A 160 -11.10 -0.20 16.99
C ARG A 160 -9.68 0.27 16.70
N PHE A 161 -9.01 -0.43 15.80
CA PHE A 161 -7.74 0.01 15.23
C PHE A 161 -7.69 -0.29 13.74
N ALA A 162 -6.88 0.47 13.02
CA ALA A 162 -6.62 0.29 11.61
C ALA A 162 -5.11 0.32 11.33
N ILE A 163 -4.74 -0.18 10.15
CA ILE A 163 -3.42 0.05 9.57
C ILE A 163 -3.62 0.82 8.28
N ILE A 164 -3.07 2.04 8.23
CA ILE A 164 -3.13 2.91 7.07
C ILE A 164 -1.71 3.17 6.60
N ASN A 165 -1.44 2.82 5.34
CA ASN A 165 -0.19 3.18 4.67
C ASN A 165 -0.33 4.59 4.11
N VAL A 166 0.73 5.39 4.23
CA VAL A 166 0.87 6.67 3.55
C VAL A 166 1.94 6.52 2.49
N TRP A 167 1.53 6.59 1.23
CA TRP A 167 2.40 6.42 0.07
C TRP A 167 2.67 7.75 -0.64
N ARG A 168 3.94 8.00 -0.98
CA ARG A 168 4.41 9.25 -1.59
C ARG A 168 5.54 9.01 -2.60
N PRO A 169 5.56 9.71 -3.75
CA PRO A 169 6.76 9.83 -4.56
C PRO A 169 7.77 10.80 -3.91
N MET A 170 9.05 10.46 -3.94
CA MET A 170 10.12 11.28 -3.33
C MET A 170 10.47 12.53 -4.15
N PHE A 171 9.80 12.72 -5.30
CA PHE A 171 9.86 13.88 -6.15
C PHE A 171 8.54 14.01 -6.91
N GLY A 172 8.27 15.19 -7.46
CA GLY A 172 7.09 15.44 -8.27
C GLY A 172 7.43 16.23 -9.53
N PRO A 173 6.69 16.05 -10.62
CA PRO A 173 5.67 15.02 -10.83
C PRO A 173 6.28 13.61 -10.96
N LEU A 174 5.57 12.59 -10.48
CA LEU A 174 5.90 11.19 -10.76
C LEU A 174 5.41 10.80 -12.16
N GLU A 175 6.34 10.38 -13.01
CA GLU A 175 6.05 10.10 -14.43
C GLU A 175 6.15 8.63 -14.82
N SER A 176 6.78 7.80 -13.98
CA SER A 176 6.99 6.39 -14.25
C SER A 176 6.51 5.52 -13.10
N LYS A 177 6.03 4.31 -13.44
CA LYS A 177 5.59 3.28 -12.49
C LYS A 177 4.62 3.80 -11.41
N PRO A 178 3.49 4.45 -11.79
CA PRO A 178 2.56 4.98 -10.79
C PRO A 178 1.96 3.85 -9.93
N LEU A 179 1.40 4.24 -8.79
CA LEU A 179 0.68 3.32 -7.92
C LEU A 179 -0.77 3.19 -8.40
N ALA A 180 -1.19 1.96 -8.68
CA ALA A 180 -2.58 1.61 -8.91
C ALA A 180 -3.22 1.10 -7.62
N LEU A 181 -4.47 1.48 -7.39
CA LEU A 181 -5.26 1.25 -6.19
C LEU A 181 -6.55 0.53 -6.59
N LEU A 182 -6.84 -0.59 -5.92
CA LEU A 182 -8.05 -1.36 -6.14
C LEU A 182 -9.15 -0.85 -5.19
N ASP A 183 -10.29 -0.45 -5.76
CA ASP A 183 -11.47 -0.06 -4.97
C ASP A 183 -11.99 -1.26 -4.17
N ALA A 184 -11.96 -1.13 -2.85
CA ALA A 184 -12.32 -2.19 -1.91
C ALA A 184 -13.75 -2.74 -2.14
N ARG A 185 -14.66 -1.96 -2.72
CA ARG A 185 -16.03 -2.40 -3.04
C ARG A 185 -16.11 -3.34 -4.23
N SER A 186 -15.03 -3.43 -5.01
CA SER A 186 -14.91 -4.37 -6.13
C SER A 186 -14.13 -5.63 -5.78
N ILE A 187 -13.65 -5.75 -4.54
CA ILE A 187 -12.94 -6.94 -4.04
C ILE A 187 -13.98 -7.90 -3.44
N ALA A 188 -14.17 -9.06 -4.05
CA ALA A 188 -14.97 -10.13 -3.46
C ALA A 188 -14.22 -10.77 -2.29
N PRO A 189 -14.91 -11.34 -1.29
CA PRO A 189 -14.26 -11.98 -0.14
C PRO A 189 -13.22 -13.04 -0.52
N ASP A 190 -13.47 -13.80 -1.59
CA ASP A 190 -12.59 -14.87 -2.07
C ASP A 190 -11.43 -14.36 -2.95
N ASP A 191 -11.40 -13.06 -3.29
CA ASP A 191 -10.33 -12.49 -4.10
C ASP A 191 -9.01 -12.38 -3.33
N LEU A 192 -9.06 -12.33 -1.99
CA LEU A 192 -7.90 -12.10 -1.12
C LEU A 192 -7.33 -13.40 -0.55
N ILE A 193 -6.24 -13.87 -1.14
CA ILE A 193 -5.55 -15.10 -0.73
C ILE A 193 -4.42 -14.75 0.25
N ALA A 194 -4.55 -15.20 1.51
CA ALA A 194 -3.50 -15.09 2.51
C ALA A 194 -2.22 -15.80 2.02
N THR A 195 -1.07 -15.13 2.14
CA THR A 195 0.24 -15.63 1.71
C THR A 195 1.24 -15.48 2.85
N GLU A 196 1.88 -16.58 3.25
CA GLU A 196 2.84 -16.57 4.34
C GLU A 196 4.23 -16.12 3.85
N ARG A 197 4.87 -15.31 4.69
CA ARG A 197 6.28 -14.95 4.58
C ARG A 197 6.99 -15.47 5.82
N ARG A 198 7.69 -16.58 5.67
CA ARG A 198 8.39 -17.25 6.77
C ARG A 198 9.84 -16.79 6.80
N SER A 199 10.29 -16.42 7.97
CA SER A 199 11.68 -16.14 8.30
C SER A 199 12.05 -16.95 9.54
N LYS A 200 13.34 -17.05 9.86
CA LYS A 200 13.81 -17.85 11.01
C LYS A 200 13.05 -17.58 12.31
N ASP A 201 12.72 -16.31 12.56
CA ASP A 201 12.19 -15.87 13.84
C ASP A 201 10.69 -15.47 13.77
N ARG A 202 10.09 -15.46 12.56
CA ARG A 202 8.72 -14.97 12.38
C ARG A 202 8.02 -15.54 11.15
N ILE A 203 6.74 -15.85 11.33
CA ILE A 203 5.77 -16.06 10.24
C ILE A 203 4.97 -14.76 10.07
N GLY A 204 5.29 -13.99 9.05
CA GLY A 204 4.45 -12.90 8.56
C GLY A 204 3.38 -13.41 7.59
N GLU A 205 2.36 -12.60 7.34
CA GLU A 205 1.29 -12.93 6.39
C GLU A 205 0.82 -11.64 5.71
N VAL A 206 0.72 -11.69 4.37
CA VAL A 206 0.15 -10.65 3.50
C VAL A 206 -1.02 -11.25 2.73
N GLN A 207 -1.74 -10.47 1.92
CA GLN A 207 -2.72 -10.99 0.97
C GLN A 207 -2.24 -10.72 -0.45
N HIS A 208 -2.28 -11.72 -1.33
CA HIS A 208 -2.25 -11.50 -2.77
C HIS A 208 -3.67 -11.63 -3.32
N VAL A 209 -3.91 -11.02 -4.47
CA VAL A 209 -5.24 -10.96 -5.05
C VAL A 209 -5.32 -11.89 -6.26
N THR A 210 -6.38 -12.69 -6.36
CA THR A 210 -6.70 -13.47 -7.57
C THR A 210 -7.45 -12.60 -8.58
N PHE A 211 -7.43 -12.98 -9.86
CA PHE A 211 -8.07 -12.19 -10.91
C PHE A 211 -9.60 -12.21 -10.76
N ASN A 212 -10.21 -11.03 -10.85
CA ASN A 212 -11.65 -10.85 -10.95
C ASN A 212 -11.94 -9.74 -11.99
N PRO A 213 -12.74 -10.02 -13.04
CA PRO A 213 -13.04 -9.03 -14.07
C PRO A 213 -13.81 -7.80 -13.55
N ASP A 214 -14.44 -7.88 -12.37
CA ASP A 214 -15.19 -6.78 -11.77
C ASP A 214 -14.30 -5.78 -11.01
N HIS A 215 -13.00 -6.06 -10.88
CA HIS A 215 -12.03 -5.17 -10.23
C HIS A 215 -12.01 -3.77 -10.88
N ARG A 216 -12.12 -2.74 -10.04
CA ARG A 216 -12.05 -1.33 -10.45
C ARG A 216 -10.75 -0.69 -9.98
N TRP A 217 -9.87 -0.40 -10.93
CA TRP A 217 -8.54 0.16 -10.68
C TRP A 217 -8.50 1.66 -10.89
N TYR A 218 -7.80 2.34 -9.99
CA TYR A 218 -7.61 3.77 -9.97
C TYR A 218 -6.13 4.13 -9.83
N TYR A 219 -5.73 5.29 -10.34
CA TYR A 219 -4.40 5.85 -10.12
C TYR A 219 -4.44 7.39 -10.13
N PHE A 220 -3.38 8.02 -9.62
CA PHE A 220 -3.21 9.47 -9.67
C PHE A 220 -2.07 9.84 -10.63
N PRO A 221 -2.36 10.24 -11.88
CA PRO A 221 -1.32 10.66 -12.81
C PRO A 221 -0.54 11.86 -12.29
N ARG A 222 0.75 11.89 -12.61
CA ARG A 222 1.67 12.99 -12.30
C ARG A 222 1.64 13.41 -10.83
N GLN A 223 1.50 12.46 -9.90
CA GLN A 223 1.46 12.74 -8.46
C GLN A 223 2.66 13.60 -8.04
N LEU A 224 2.38 14.69 -7.33
CA LEU A 224 3.35 15.66 -6.87
C LEU A 224 3.96 15.23 -5.53
N LEU A 225 5.11 15.81 -5.18
CA LEU A 225 5.79 15.56 -3.91
C LEU A 225 4.93 15.94 -2.70
N ASN A 226 4.10 16.97 -2.84
CA ASN A 226 3.20 17.46 -1.80
C ASN A 226 1.86 16.72 -1.76
N GLU A 227 1.76 15.57 -2.42
CA GLU A 227 0.58 14.72 -2.43
C GLU A 227 0.91 13.34 -1.87
N THR A 228 0.02 12.83 -1.03
CA THR A 228 0.11 11.50 -0.42
C THR A 228 -1.14 10.71 -0.71
N VAL A 229 -0.98 9.42 -0.98
CA VAL A 229 -2.09 8.47 -1.03
C VAL A 229 -2.16 7.75 0.31
N LEU A 230 -3.30 7.83 0.97
CA LEU A 230 -3.60 7.00 2.13
C LEU A 230 -4.25 5.70 1.63
N ILE A 231 -3.82 4.56 2.16
CA ILE A 231 -4.29 3.23 1.77
C ILE A 231 -4.63 2.46 3.03
N LYS A 232 -5.88 2.05 3.20
CA LYS A 232 -6.31 1.24 4.33
C LYS A 232 -5.98 -0.22 4.08
N CYS A 233 -4.94 -0.70 4.75
CA CYS A 233 -4.49 -2.09 4.62
C CYS A 233 -5.13 -3.03 5.66
N TYR A 234 -5.70 -2.47 6.73
CA TYR A 234 -6.49 -3.20 7.73
C TYR A 234 -7.44 -2.26 8.47
N ASP A 235 -8.63 -2.74 8.85
CA ASP A 235 -9.49 -2.15 9.89
C ASP A 235 -10.15 -3.28 10.68
N SER A 236 -10.15 -3.17 12.01
CA SER A 236 -10.73 -4.18 12.89
C SER A 236 -12.26 -4.17 12.89
N GLU A 237 -12.88 -3.07 12.44
CA GLU A 237 -14.33 -2.92 12.43
C GLU A 237 -15.00 -3.76 11.32
N LEU A 238 -16.14 -4.39 11.64
CA LEU A 238 -16.86 -5.32 10.74
C LEU A 238 -18.20 -4.78 10.22
N ASP A 239 -18.40 -3.46 10.26
CA ASP A 239 -19.67 -2.79 9.97
C ASP A 239 -19.91 -2.50 8.48
N GLY A 240 -19.15 -3.15 7.59
CA GLY A 240 -19.29 -3.04 6.14
C GLY A 240 -18.42 -1.96 5.50
N ARG A 241 -17.64 -1.19 6.27
CA ARG A 241 -16.60 -0.30 5.72
C ARG A 241 -15.53 -1.10 4.98
N ALA A 242 -14.78 -0.42 4.10
CA ALA A 242 -13.56 -0.96 3.54
C ALA A 242 -12.57 -1.30 4.66
N ARG A 243 -12.00 -2.51 4.61
CA ARG A 243 -11.04 -3.02 5.60
C ARG A 243 -9.70 -3.36 4.98
N PHE A 244 -9.69 -3.70 3.70
CA PHE A 244 -8.51 -4.08 2.94
C PHE A 244 -8.55 -3.38 1.58
N ALA A 245 -7.45 -2.75 1.20
CA ALA A 245 -7.28 -2.13 -0.11
C ALA A 245 -6.00 -2.64 -0.76
N ALA A 246 -6.14 -3.30 -1.90
CA ALA A 246 -5.01 -3.82 -2.64
C ALA A 246 -4.40 -2.76 -3.55
N HIS A 247 -3.09 -2.88 -3.79
CA HIS A 247 -2.36 -1.94 -4.62
C HIS A 247 -1.17 -2.60 -5.31
N THR A 248 -0.66 -1.95 -6.35
CA THR A 248 0.53 -2.41 -7.10
C THR A 248 1.14 -1.27 -7.92
N ALA A 249 2.40 -1.40 -8.32
CA ALA A 249 2.98 -0.55 -9.34
C ALA A 249 2.61 -1.06 -10.74
N ILE A 250 2.17 -0.15 -11.62
CA ILE A 250 1.75 -0.47 -12.99
C ILE A 250 2.67 0.15 -14.04
N ASP A 251 2.54 -0.33 -15.27
CA ASP A 251 3.13 0.31 -16.45
C ASP A 251 2.10 1.29 -17.05
N ASP A 252 2.46 2.57 -17.17
CA ASP A 252 1.63 3.59 -17.81
C ASP A 252 2.10 3.81 -19.26
N PRO A 253 1.25 3.55 -20.28
CA PRO A 253 1.62 3.72 -21.69
C PRO A 253 1.94 5.18 -22.06
N ASN A 254 1.55 6.14 -21.23
CA ASN A 254 1.86 7.56 -21.40
C ASN A 254 3.18 7.99 -20.76
N THR A 255 3.94 7.06 -20.17
CA THR A 255 5.26 7.35 -19.57
C THR A 255 6.21 7.94 -20.62
N PRO A 256 6.75 9.17 -20.43
CA PRO A 256 7.74 9.74 -21.33
C PRO A 256 9.00 8.86 -21.46
N ALA A 257 9.62 8.83 -22.64
CA ALA A 257 10.83 8.04 -22.86
C ALA A 257 12.02 8.43 -21.95
N ASN A 258 12.05 9.69 -21.50
CA ASN A 258 13.05 10.24 -20.59
C ASN A 258 12.50 10.48 -19.16
N ALA A 259 11.38 9.82 -18.80
CA ALA A 259 10.80 9.94 -17.47
C ALA A 259 11.82 9.61 -16.38
N ARG A 260 11.85 10.43 -15.32
CA ARG A 260 12.68 10.12 -14.15
C ARG A 260 12.22 8.79 -13.55
N PRO A 261 13.12 7.81 -13.31
CA PRO A 261 12.76 6.55 -12.66
C PRO A 261 12.15 6.78 -11.28
N ARG A 262 11.06 6.09 -10.96
CA ARG A 262 10.34 6.23 -9.69
C ARG A 262 11.27 6.02 -8.49
N GLU A 263 11.20 6.94 -7.54
CA GLU A 263 11.62 6.76 -6.15
C GLU A 263 10.42 7.12 -5.27
N SER A 264 10.10 6.26 -4.31
CA SER A 264 8.93 6.44 -3.45
C SER A 264 9.17 5.92 -2.05
N ILE A 265 8.46 6.51 -1.09
CA ILE A 265 8.42 6.08 0.30
C ILE A 265 7.00 5.69 0.68
N GLU A 266 6.88 4.64 1.47
CA GLU A 266 5.65 4.20 2.10
C GLU A 266 5.87 4.16 3.62
N ALA A 267 5.02 4.85 4.36
CA ALA A 267 4.98 4.76 5.81
C ALA A 267 3.80 3.91 6.25
N ARG A 268 4.02 2.90 7.09
CA ARG A 268 2.95 2.10 7.67
C ARG A 268 2.63 2.62 9.06
N THR A 269 1.34 2.85 9.31
CA THR A 269 0.89 3.46 10.55
C THR A 269 -0.13 2.59 11.27
N PHE A 270 0.00 2.45 12.59
CA PHE A 270 -1.11 2.03 13.42
C PHE A 270 -1.99 3.23 13.72
N VAL A 271 -3.31 3.03 13.64
CA VAL A 271 -4.30 4.09 13.84
C VAL A 271 -5.31 3.61 14.88
N PHE A 272 -5.32 4.22 16.06
CA PHE A 272 -6.15 3.84 17.20
C PHE A 272 -7.22 4.91 17.49
N PHE A 273 -8.47 4.47 17.67
CA PHE A 273 -9.67 5.33 17.79
C PHE A 273 -10.19 5.47 19.24
#